data_AF-K2EQA6-F1
#
_entry.id   AF-K2EQA6-F1
#
_cell.length_a   1.000
_cell.length_b   1.000
_cell.length_c   1.000
_cell.angle_alpha   90.00
_cell.angle_beta   90.00
_cell.angle_gamma   90.00
#
_symmetry.space_group_name_H-M   'P 1'
#
loop_
_entity.id
_entity.type
_entity.pdbx_description
1 polymer ?
#
loop_
_entity_poly.entity_id
_entity_poly.type
_entity_poly.pdbx_seq_one_letter_code
_entity_poly.pdbx_strand_id
1 'polypeptide(L)'
;MGAEDNLRSLVDACEDPNLVSVAYDAKKGAEYFKILTEKALLAFINTGMLEDPKYINTRPWELNPHKPPDIMVEAFSFYSGKKYGYIAFMFIPKMQKWRIKSFKKNRDQDPRQLKTALLHSPFAGLRLEKLEAPLKEK
;
A
#
# COMPACT_ATOMS: atom_id res chain seq x y z
N MET A 1 10.25 5.34 15.07
CA MET A 1 9.59 5.92 13.89
C MET A 1 8.66 4.84 13.35
N GLY A 2 7.37 5.12 13.27
CA GLY A 2 6.38 4.16 12.79
C GLY A 2 6.36 4.09 11.26
N ALA A 3 5.69 3.07 10.71
CA ALA A 3 5.56 2.93 9.25
C ALA A 3 4.86 4.12 8.59
N GLU A 4 3.91 4.75 9.29
CA GLU A 4 3.24 5.96 8.80
C GLU A 4 4.19 7.17 8.73
N ASP A 5 5.08 7.32 9.71
CA ASP A 5 6.09 8.39 9.71
C ASP A 5 7.09 8.20 8.56
N ASN A 6 7.45 6.95 8.28
CA ASN A 6 8.31 6.59 7.16
C ASN A 6 7.63 6.85 5.81
N LEU A 7 6.34 6.57 5.68
CA LEU A 7 5.57 6.93 4.49
C LEU A 7 5.53 8.46 4.28
N ARG A 8 5.31 9.24 5.34
CA ARG A 8 5.36 10.71 5.28
C ARG A 8 6.74 11.19 4.84
N SER A 9 7.79 10.65 5.44
CA SER A 9 9.18 10.98 5.09
C SER A 9 9.52 10.64 3.63
N LEU A 10 8.97 9.54 3.09
CA LEU A 10 9.07 9.22 1.66
C LEU A 10 8.33 10.26 0.80
N VAL A 11 7.10 10.63 1.17
CA VAL A 11 6.28 11.60 0.44
C VAL A 11 6.98 12.96 0.36
N ASP A 12 7.57 13.41 1.47
CA ASP A 12 8.35 14.64 1.54
C ASP A 12 9.62 14.53 0.68
N ALA A 13 10.36 13.42 0.78
CA ALA A 13 11.55 13.19 -0.03
C ALA A 13 11.27 13.14 -1.54
N CYS A 14 10.05 12.83 -1.98
CA CYS A 14 9.69 12.83 -3.40
C CYS A 14 9.69 14.24 -4.02
N GLU A 15 9.77 15.31 -3.22
CA GLU A 15 9.98 16.68 -3.72
C GLU A 15 11.36 16.85 -4.38
N ASP A 16 12.40 16.15 -3.88
CA ASP A 16 13.75 16.15 -4.44
C ASP A 16 14.06 14.79 -5.11
N PRO A 17 14.12 14.72 -6.46
CA PRO A 17 14.46 13.49 -7.19
C PRO A 17 15.81 12.89 -6.82
N ASN A 18 16.73 13.65 -6.19
CA ASN A 18 18.01 13.12 -5.75
C ASN A 18 17.90 12.24 -4.50
N LEU A 19 16.85 12.41 -3.70
CA LEU A 19 16.62 11.68 -2.46
C LEU A 19 15.87 10.36 -2.66
N VAL A 20 15.26 10.15 -3.84
CA VAL A 20 14.43 8.97 -4.11
C VAL A 20 14.91 8.26 -5.36
N SER A 21 15.10 6.95 -5.24
CA SER A 21 15.37 6.05 -6.37
C SER A 21 14.17 5.16 -6.65
N VAL A 22 13.91 4.88 -7.92
CA VAL A 22 12.78 4.04 -8.35
C VAL A 22 13.31 2.74 -8.96
N ALA A 23 12.85 1.60 -8.47
CA ALA A 23 13.17 0.31 -9.08
C ALA A 23 12.48 0.16 -10.44
N TYR A 24 13.11 -0.56 -11.37
CA TYR A 24 12.58 -0.80 -12.71
C TYR A 24 11.15 -1.38 -12.68
N ASP A 25 10.90 -2.38 -11.84
CA ASP A 25 9.58 -3.00 -11.70
C ASP A 25 8.52 -2.05 -11.12
N ALA A 26 8.93 -1.12 -10.25
CA ALA A 26 8.05 -0.08 -9.74
C ALA A 26 7.62 0.88 -10.85
N LYS A 27 8.57 1.29 -11.71
CA LYS A 27 8.28 2.11 -12.89
C LYS A 27 7.33 1.40 -13.85
N LYS A 28 7.56 0.10 -14.12
CA LYS A 28 6.67 -0.70 -14.96
C LYS A 28 5.26 -0.84 -14.38
N GLY A 29 5.14 -1.10 -13.08
CA GLY A 29 3.83 -1.17 -12.44
C GLY A 29 3.09 0.17 -12.38
N ALA A 30 3.80 1.30 -12.42
CA ALA A 30 3.23 2.65 -12.46
C ALA A 30 2.45 2.94 -13.77
N GLU A 31 2.72 2.20 -14.85
CA GLU A 31 1.97 2.30 -16.11
C GLU A 31 0.47 2.02 -15.90
N TYR A 32 0.08 1.19 -14.91
CA TYR A 32 -1.31 0.97 -14.52
C TYR A 32 -2.01 2.27 -14.10
N PHE A 33 -1.26 3.22 -13.54
CA PHE A 33 -1.73 4.54 -13.14
C PHE A 33 -1.58 5.61 -14.23
N LYS A 34 -1.17 5.21 -15.45
CA LYS A 34 -0.81 6.11 -16.57
C LYS A 34 0.39 7.01 -16.26
N ILE A 35 1.29 6.53 -15.41
CA ILE A 35 2.53 7.24 -15.04
C ILE A 35 3.67 6.63 -15.85
N LEU A 36 4.29 7.41 -16.73
CA LEU A 36 5.30 6.93 -17.68
C LEU A 36 6.74 7.30 -17.31
N THR A 37 6.92 8.24 -16.40
CA THR A 37 8.23 8.76 -16.02
C THR A 37 8.44 8.71 -14.51
N GLU A 38 9.70 8.62 -14.09
CA GLU A 38 10.05 8.63 -12.67
C GLU A 38 9.67 9.97 -12.02
N LYS A 39 9.94 11.09 -12.71
CA LYS A 39 9.51 12.42 -12.25
C LYS A 39 8.00 12.49 -12.03
N ALA A 40 7.19 11.92 -12.93
CA ALA A 40 5.74 11.88 -12.77
C ALA A 40 5.32 10.96 -11.60
N LEU A 41 6.04 9.87 -11.35
CA LEU A 41 5.77 9.00 -10.20
C LEU A 41 6.07 9.69 -8.87
N LEU A 42 7.21 10.38 -8.77
CA LEU A 42 7.57 11.14 -7.57
C LEU A 42 6.56 12.27 -7.31
N ALA A 43 6.21 13.03 -8.37
CA ALA A 43 5.18 14.05 -8.28
C ALA A 43 3.83 13.46 -7.85
N PHE A 44 3.43 12.31 -8.39
CA PHE A 44 2.20 11.63 -8.00
C PHE A 44 2.18 11.26 -6.50
N ILE A 45 3.30 10.77 -5.97
CA ILE A 45 3.40 10.42 -4.55
C ILE A 45 3.36 11.67 -3.67
N ASN A 46 4.08 12.73 -4.06
CA ASN A 46 4.18 13.98 -3.32
C ASN A 46 2.86 14.79 -3.28
N THR A 47 2.04 14.74 -4.34
CA THR A 47 0.79 15.52 -4.42
C THR A 47 -0.39 14.91 -3.65
N GLY A 48 -0.18 13.85 -2.87
CA GLY A 48 -1.24 13.22 -2.07
C GLY A 48 -2.14 12.26 -2.86
N MET A 49 -1.72 11.80 -4.05
CA MET A 49 -2.49 10.83 -4.85
C MET A 49 -2.47 9.39 -4.28
N LEU A 50 -1.76 9.17 -3.17
CA LEU A 50 -1.85 7.97 -2.34
C LEU A 50 -3.01 8.15 -1.34
N GLU A 51 -4.25 8.12 -1.82
CA GLU A 51 -5.44 8.33 -0.99
C GLU A 51 -5.63 7.17 0.00
N ASP A 52 -5.99 7.49 1.26
CA ASP A 52 -6.25 6.53 2.34
C ASP A 52 -5.22 5.38 2.44
N PRO A 53 -3.93 5.69 2.64
CA PRO A 53 -2.91 4.67 2.69
C PRO A 53 -3.15 3.75 3.90
N LYS A 54 -3.21 2.44 3.66
CA LYS A 54 -3.35 1.43 4.71
C LYS A 54 -2.09 0.60 4.81
N TYR A 55 -1.52 0.56 6.01
CA TYR A 55 -0.39 -0.29 6.31
C TYR A 55 -0.72 -1.76 6.04
N ILE A 56 0.18 -2.47 5.35
CA ILE A 56 0.06 -3.92 5.10
C ILE A 56 1.03 -4.67 6.00
N ASN A 57 2.33 -4.38 5.88
CA ASN A 57 3.38 -5.03 6.65
C ASN A 57 4.71 -4.29 6.55
N THR A 58 5.63 -4.71 7.42
CA THR A 58 7.06 -4.37 7.41
C THR A 58 7.82 -5.69 7.41
N ARG A 59 8.74 -5.87 6.47
CA ARG A 59 9.54 -7.11 6.35
C ARG A 59 11.00 -6.80 6.06
N PRO A 60 11.96 -7.63 6.52
CA PRO A 60 13.34 -7.52 6.07
C PRO A 60 13.44 -7.60 4.55
N TRP A 61 14.45 -6.95 3.96
CA TRP A 61 14.72 -7.07 2.53
C TRP A 61 15.36 -8.43 2.20
N GLU A 62 14.54 -9.47 2.03
CA GLU A 62 14.95 -10.88 1.89
C GLU A 62 15.93 -11.16 0.72
N LEU A 63 15.72 -10.51 -0.43
CA LEU A 63 16.55 -10.71 -1.64
C LEU A 63 17.58 -9.58 -1.82
N ASN A 64 18.24 -9.16 -0.74
CA ASN A 64 19.29 -8.15 -0.81
C ASN A 64 20.64 -8.79 -1.20
N PRO A 65 21.19 -8.52 -2.40
CA PRO A 65 22.47 -9.09 -2.85
C PRO A 65 23.66 -8.61 -2.01
N HIS A 66 23.51 -7.48 -1.31
CA HIS A 66 24.47 -6.98 -0.34
C HIS A 66 23.83 -7.07 1.02
N LYS A 67 24.45 -7.74 2.00
CA LYS A 67 23.83 -8.01 3.31
C LYS A 67 24.23 -6.98 4.39
N PRO A 68 23.87 -5.68 4.36
CA PRO A 68 23.61 -5.03 5.63
C PRO A 68 22.33 -5.67 6.22
N PRO A 69 22.36 -6.18 7.45
CA PRO A 69 21.28 -6.99 8.01
C PRO A 69 19.95 -6.24 8.28
N ASP A 70 19.88 -4.91 8.11
CA ASP A 70 18.83 -4.11 8.76
C ASP A 70 17.98 -3.24 7.82
N ILE A 71 17.90 -3.55 6.53
CA ILE A 71 16.97 -2.81 5.64
C ILE A 71 15.57 -3.42 5.73
N MET A 72 14.65 -2.64 6.29
CA MET A 72 13.23 -2.99 6.35
C MET A 72 12.49 -2.39 5.15
N VAL A 73 11.64 -3.21 4.54
CA VAL A 73 10.71 -2.82 3.49
C VAL A 73 9.34 -2.66 4.11
N GLU A 74 8.75 -1.50 3.89
CA GLU A 74 7.39 -1.20 4.31
C GLU A 74 6.46 -1.22 3.12
N ALA A 75 5.27 -1.74 3.33
CA ALA A 75 4.26 -1.87 2.29
C ALA A 75 2.93 -1.30 2.74
N PHE A 76 2.30 -0.56 1.82
CA PHE A 76 1.00 0.06 1.99
C PHE A 76 0.12 -0.25 0.79
N SER A 77 -1.17 -0.41 1.04
CA SER A 77 -2.18 -0.24 -0.01
C SER A 77 -2.66 1.20 -0.01
N PHE A 78 -3.19 1.65 -1.14
CA PHE A 78 -3.73 3.00 -1.28
C PHE A 78 -4.80 3.02 -2.36
N TYR A 79 -5.56 4.10 -2.41
CA TYR A 79 -6.46 4.42 -3.50
C TYR A 79 -5.95 5.59 -4.32
N SER A 80 -6.32 5.61 -5.60
CA SER A 80 -6.20 6.79 -6.45
C SER A 80 -7.45 6.85 -7.30
N GLY A 81 -8.44 7.60 -6.82
CA GLY A 81 -9.82 7.50 -7.26
C GLY A 81 -10.31 6.04 -7.23
N LYS A 82 -10.66 5.49 -8.40
CA LYS A 82 -11.20 4.12 -8.51
C LYS A 82 -10.13 3.03 -8.51
N LYS A 83 -8.84 3.36 -8.59
CA LYS A 83 -7.75 2.36 -8.66
C LYS A 83 -7.30 1.96 -7.27
N TYR A 84 -7.16 0.66 -7.03
CA TYR A 84 -6.59 0.11 -5.80
C TYR A 84 -5.12 -0.24 -6.04
N GLY A 85 -4.25 0.44 -5.30
CA GLY A 85 -2.81 0.45 -5.48
C GLY A 85 -2.05 -0.17 -4.33
N TYR A 86 -0.80 -0.50 -4.63
CA TYR A 86 0.18 -1.05 -3.71
C TYR A 86 1.50 -0.32 -3.91
N ILE A 87 2.10 0.13 -2.82
CA ILE A 87 3.44 0.69 -2.78
C ILE A 87 4.28 -0.06 -1.75
N ALA A 88 5.54 -0.35 -2.10
CA ALA A 88 6.53 -0.83 -1.17
C ALA A 88 7.83 -0.06 -1.33
N PHE A 89 8.42 0.34 -0.22
CA PHE A 89 9.60 1.20 -0.18
C PHE A 89 10.48 0.89 1.02
N MET A 90 11.68 1.44 1.00
CA MET A 90 12.66 1.32 2.07
C MET A 90 13.61 2.52 2.06
N PHE A 91 14.18 2.84 3.21
CA PHE A 91 15.29 3.78 3.30
C PHE A 91 16.62 3.01 3.18
N ILE A 92 17.59 3.58 2.45
CA ILE A 92 18.94 3.03 2.29
C ILE A 92 19.92 3.96 3.03
N PRO A 93 20.30 3.64 4.29
CA PRO A 93 21.11 4.54 5.12
C PRO A 93 22.47 4.89 4.51
N LYS A 94 23.12 3.94 3.84
CA LYS A 94 24.43 4.17 3.20
C LYS A 94 24.38 5.23 2.11
N MET A 95 23.25 5.35 1.41
CA MET A 95 23.07 6.32 0.33
C MET A 95 22.34 7.58 0.81
N GLN A 96 21.77 7.56 2.03
CA GLN A 96 20.83 8.57 2.51
C GLN A 96 19.69 8.82 1.52
N LYS A 97 19.16 7.73 0.93
CA LYS A 97 18.11 7.78 -0.10
C LYS A 97 16.99 6.81 0.20
N TRP A 98 15.78 7.23 -0.15
CA TRP A 98 14.64 6.35 -0.26
C TRP A 98 14.69 5.54 -1.55
N ARG A 99 14.11 4.35 -1.50
CA ARG A 99 13.92 3.50 -2.68
C ARG A 99 12.50 3.00 -2.76
N ILE A 100 11.81 3.35 -3.84
CA ILE A 100 10.53 2.76 -4.21
C ILE A 100 10.83 1.40 -4.86
N LYS A 101 10.62 0.33 -4.07
CA LYS A 101 10.88 -1.04 -4.48
C LYS A 101 9.77 -1.59 -5.38
N SER A 102 8.53 -1.24 -5.12
CA SER A 102 7.38 -1.67 -5.93
C SER A 102 6.29 -0.61 -5.91
N PHE A 103 5.64 -0.43 -7.06
CA PHE A 103 4.48 0.45 -7.22
C PHE A 103 3.61 -0.14 -8.31
N LYS A 104 2.40 -0.61 -7.99
CA LYS A 104 1.57 -1.41 -8.91
C LYS A 104 0.11 -1.46 -8.48
N LYS A 105 -0.75 -2.03 -9.34
CA LYS A 105 -2.10 -2.45 -8.97
C LYS A 105 -2.02 -3.42 -7.78
N ASN A 106 -2.83 -3.20 -6.76
CA ASN A 106 -2.95 -4.17 -5.68
C ASN A 106 -3.70 -5.42 -6.17
N ARG A 107 -3.20 -6.61 -5.79
CA ARG A 107 -3.79 -7.90 -6.17
C ARG A 107 -4.78 -8.41 -5.13
N ASP A 108 -4.73 -7.86 -3.92
CA ASP A 108 -5.70 -8.18 -2.89
C ASP A 108 -7.09 -7.67 -3.28
N GLN A 109 -8.13 -8.31 -2.75
CA GLN A 109 -9.51 -7.91 -3.03
C GLN A 109 -9.76 -6.49 -2.53
N ASP A 110 -10.28 -5.61 -3.39
CA ASP A 110 -10.58 -4.23 -3.01
C ASP A 110 -11.69 -4.22 -1.94
N PRO A 111 -11.40 -3.72 -0.71
CA PRO A 111 -12.39 -3.66 0.36
C PRO A 111 -13.69 -2.94 0.00
N ARG A 112 -13.66 -2.01 -0.97
CA ARG A 112 -14.86 -1.31 -1.45
C ARG A 112 -15.82 -2.23 -2.19
N GLN A 113 -15.31 -3.28 -2.83
CA GLN A 113 -16.11 -4.25 -3.60
C GLN A 113 -16.73 -5.34 -2.71
N LEU A 114 -16.14 -5.59 -1.54
CA LEU A 114 -16.67 -6.55 -0.56
C LEU A 114 -18.05 -6.12 -0.01
N LYS A 115 -18.28 -4.82 0.18
CA LYS A 115 -19.56 -4.29 0.66
C LYS A 115 -20.71 -4.55 -0.33
N THR A 116 -20.42 -4.58 -1.64
CA THR A 116 -21.43 -4.79 -2.68
C THR A 116 -21.87 -6.26 -2.80
N ALA A 117 -20.97 -7.21 -2.48
CA ALA A 117 -21.26 -8.64 -2.52
C ALA A 117 -22.17 -9.10 -1.37
N LEU A 118 -22.08 -8.45 -0.20
CA LEU A 118 -22.96 -8.74 0.93
C LEU A 118 -24.38 -8.21 0.72
N LEU A 119 -24.55 -7.10 -0.02
CA LEU A 119 -25.88 -6.52 -0.27
C LEU A 119 -26.72 -7.29 -1.31
N HIS A 120 -26.08 -7.97 -2.26
CA HIS A 120 -26.76 -8.74 -3.32
C HIS A 120 -26.72 -10.25 -3.09
N SER A 121 -26.28 -10.71 -1.91
CA SER A 121 -26.41 -12.12 -1.55
C SER A 121 -27.89 -12.43 -1.28
N PRO A 122 -28.49 -13.44 -1.94
CA PRO A 122 -29.85 -13.89 -1.62
C PRO A 122 -29.98 -14.43 -0.18
N PHE A 123 -28.87 -14.55 0.55
CA PHE A 123 -28.81 -15.01 1.94
C PHE A 123 -28.60 -13.89 2.97
N ALA A 124 -28.55 -12.61 2.57
CA ALA A 124 -28.32 -11.50 3.50
C ALA A 124 -29.40 -11.38 4.61
N GLY A 125 -30.61 -11.89 4.36
CA GLY A 125 -31.70 -11.92 5.33
C GLY A 125 -31.69 -13.12 6.31
N LEU A 126 -30.88 -14.15 6.09
CA LEU A 126 -31.00 -15.43 6.83
C LEU A 126 -30.12 -15.54 8.09
N ARG A 127 -29.38 -14.48 8.47
CA ARG A 127 -28.41 -14.55 9.58
C ARG A 127 -28.81 -13.78 10.84
N LEU A 128 -29.93 -13.04 10.86
CA LEU A 128 -30.34 -12.26 12.03
C LEU A 128 -31.35 -12.96 12.96
N GLU A 129 -31.98 -14.07 12.55
CA GLU A 129 -33.02 -14.73 13.39
C GLU A 129 -32.50 -15.81 14.36
N LYS A 130 -31.18 -16.07 14.43
CA LYS A 130 -30.65 -17.14 15.31
C LYS A 130 -30.01 -16.68 16.61
N LEU A 131 -30.17 -15.41 17.00
CA LEU A 131 -29.60 -14.89 18.26
C LEU A 131 -30.63 -14.54 19.34
N GLU A 132 -31.92 -14.76 19.12
CA GLU A 132 -32.94 -14.62 20.16
C GLU A 132 -33.63 -15.96 20.43
N ALA A 133 -33.00 -16.78 21.27
CA ALA A 133 -33.70 -17.83 22.00
C ALA A 133 -33.66 -17.49 23.50
N PRO A 134 -34.81 -17.43 24.20
CA PRO A 134 -34.87 -17.03 25.59
C PRO A 134 -34.40 -18.15 26.55
N LEU A 135 -33.87 -17.70 27.69
CA LEU A 135 -33.49 -18.45 28.89
C LEU A 135 -34.51 -19.54 29.28
N LYS A 136 -34.02 -20.70 29.71
CA LYS A 136 -34.71 -21.54 30.70
C LYS A 136 -33.75 -21.93 31.81
N GLU A 137 -34.00 -21.35 32.97
CA GLU A 137 -33.54 -21.82 34.28
C GLU A 137 -34.05 -23.24 34.54
N LYS A 138 -33.20 -24.09 35.13
CA LYS A 138 -33.53 -25.07 36.16
C LYS A 138 -32.26 -25.54 36.85
#